data_AF-W7SPN2-F1
#
_entry.id   AF-W7SPN2-F1
#
_cell.length_a   1.000
_cell.length_b   1.000
_cell.length_c   1.000
_cell.angle_alpha   90.00
_cell.angle_beta   90.00
_cell.angle_gamma   90.00
#
_symmetry.space_group_name_H-M   'P 1'
#
loop_
_entity.id
_entity.type
_entity.pdbx_description
1 polymer ?
#
loop_
_entity_poly.entity_id
_entity_poly.type
_entity_poly.pdbx_seq_one_letter_code
_entity_poly.pdbx_strand_id
1 'polypeptide(L)'
;MNLDPATAPPRPDLVFLRRRSRPRATVRTQPPPVPKIVPPRRFPATPVTAGSTTTLTPSNRMVILSRVQSGVGLLTVEAGRPAARLGCAYVLAGGQSSIVCHSAGIVSAPRTGRNPMILARHHKLTVDLGQSRRLARLIFYGVAGVGSLVVTTFGGARIEAPVAGPNAGITVFLSVYNVDGELVLRAEPPNAAATVRNACDAYGFDRISWRDEDNPVA
;
A
#
# COMPACT_ATOMS: atom_id res chain seq x y z
N MET A 1 29.00 -65.97 23.52
CA MET A 1 28.45 -65.45 24.80
C MET A 1 27.46 -64.36 24.46
N ASN A 2 26.17 -64.65 24.58
CA ASN A 2 25.08 -63.69 24.32
C ASN A 2 24.74 -62.99 25.65
N LEU A 3 24.94 -61.68 25.73
CA LEU A 3 24.55 -60.87 26.88
C LEU A 3 23.03 -60.67 26.84
N ASP A 4 22.34 -61.16 27.86
CA ASP A 4 20.90 -61.01 28.04
C ASP A 4 20.55 -59.53 28.38
N PRO A 5 19.82 -58.81 27.51
CA PRO A 5 19.48 -57.41 27.73
C PRO A 5 18.56 -57.18 28.95
N ALA A 6 17.95 -58.22 29.52
CA ALA A 6 17.08 -58.10 30.69
C ALA A 6 17.85 -57.91 32.02
N THR A 7 19.17 -58.10 32.01
CA THR A 7 20.03 -57.97 33.22
C THR A 7 20.76 -56.63 33.31
N ALA A 8 20.45 -55.67 32.43
CA ALA A 8 21.08 -54.35 32.45
C ALA A 8 20.67 -53.57 33.72
N PRO A 9 21.63 -53.07 34.53
CA PRO A 9 21.32 -52.28 35.72
C PRO A 9 20.63 -50.96 35.33
N PRO A 10 19.65 -50.49 36.13
CA PRO A 10 18.93 -49.25 35.85
C PRO A 10 19.93 -48.08 35.87
N ARG A 11 20.03 -47.38 34.74
CA ARG A 11 20.92 -46.22 34.57
C ARG A 11 20.30 -44.96 35.24
N PRO A 12 20.92 -44.41 36.29
CA PRO A 12 20.39 -43.25 37.03
C PRO A 12 20.72 -41.89 36.37
N ASP A 13 21.44 -41.88 35.25
CA ASP A 13 21.89 -40.68 34.53
C ASP A 13 20.82 -40.03 33.64
N LEU A 14 19.67 -40.68 33.43
CA LEU A 14 18.57 -40.15 32.61
C LEU A 14 17.58 -39.25 33.38
N VAL A 15 17.86 -38.92 34.64
CA VAL A 15 16.98 -38.07 35.47
C VAL A 15 16.85 -36.64 34.89
N PHE A 16 17.85 -36.14 34.18
CA PHE A 16 17.86 -34.79 33.60
C PHE A 16 17.00 -34.62 32.34
N LEU A 17 16.48 -35.72 31.75
CA LEU A 17 15.63 -35.66 30.55
C LEU A 17 14.13 -35.56 30.87
N ARG A 18 13.74 -35.62 32.15
CA ARG A 18 12.34 -35.44 32.57
C ARG A 18 12.15 -34.11 33.29
N ARG A 19 11.81 -33.09 32.49
CA ARG A 19 10.94 -31.92 32.82
C ARG A 19 11.40 -30.69 32.04
N ARG A 20 11.13 -30.68 30.72
CA ARG A 20 10.79 -29.41 30.08
C ARG A 20 9.28 -29.24 30.23
N SER A 21 8.86 -28.61 31.32
CA SER A 21 7.54 -28.00 31.39
C SER A 21 7.48 -27.01 30.23
N ARG A 22 6.76 -27.35 29.16
CA ARG A 22 6.46 -26.41 28.08
C ARG A 22 5.80 -25.20 28.74
N PRO A 23 6.34 -23.97 28.61
CA PRO A 23 5.60 -22.79 29.03
C PRO A 23 4.26 -22.84 28.31
N ARG A 24 3.18 -22.77 29.09
CA ARG A 24 1.81 -22.71 28.58
C ARG A 24 1.79 -21.55 27.59
N ALA A 25 1.64 -21.87 26.30
CA ALA A 25 1.52 -20.86 25.28
C ALA A 25 0.38 -19.95 25.70
N THR A 26 0.71 -18.70 26.04
CA THR A 26 -0.27 -17.64 26.20
C THR A 26 -1.08 -17.67 24.92
N VAL A 27 -2.39 -17.91 25.05
CA VAL A 27 -3.32 -17.83 23.92
C VAL A 27 -3.13 -16.44 23.35
N ARG A 28 -2.37 -16.37 22.25
CA ARG A 28 -2.15 -15.15 21.52
C ARG A 28 -3.51 -14.80 20.98
N THR A 29 -4.18 -13.85 21.62
CA THR A 29 -5.48 -13.32 21.22
C THR A 29 -5.37 -13.06 19.73
N GLN A 30 -6.05 -13.87 18.94
CA GLN A 30 -6.06 -13.71 17.50
C GLN A 30 -6.55 -12.28 17.27
N PRO A 31 -5.77 -11.40 16.62
CA PRO A 31 -6.26 -10.06 16.33
C PRO A 31 -7.59 -10.23 15.61
N PRO A 32 -8.60 -9.40 15.92
CA PRO A 32 -9.90 -9.49 15.28
C PRO A 32 -9.67 -9.55 13.77
N PRO A 33 -10.38 -10.42 13.04
CA PRO A 33 -10.23 -10.48 11.59
C PRO A 33 -10.43 -9.06 11.06
N VAL A 34 -9.36 -8.51 10.47
CA VAL A 34 -9.41 -7.21 9.79
C VAL A 34 -10.63 -7.27 8.90
N PRO A 35 -11.60 -6.35 9.02
CA PRO A 35 -12.75 -6.35 8.15
C PRO A 35 -12.21 -6.39 6.73
N LYS A 36 -12.48 -7.50 6.02
CA LYS A 36 -12.28 -7.55 4.58
C LYS A 36 -13.18 -6.44 4.07
N ILE A 37 -12.60 -5.30 3.74
CA ILE A 37 -13.30 -4.25 3.00
C ILE A 37 -13.58 -4.89 1.65
N VAL A 38 -14.73 -5.56 1.56
CA VAL A 38 -15.28 -6.06 0.32
C VAL A 38 -15.56 -4.82 -0.50
N PRO A 39 -14.90 -4.61 -1.65
CA PRO A 39 -15.21 -3.46 -2.48
C PRO A 39 -16.71 -3.51 -2.82
N PRO A 40 -17.48 -2.43 -2.59
CA PRO A 40 -18.88 -2.39 -2.98
C PRO A 40 -19.02 -2.77 -4.46
N ARG A 41 -20.02 -3.61 -4.76
CA ARG A 41 -20.23 -4.30 -6.04
C ARG A 41 -20.44 -3.40 -7.27
N ARG A 42 -20.48 -2.09 -7.10
CA ARG A 42 -20.45 -1.04 -8.15
C ARG A 42 -20.19 0.28 -7.45
N PHE A 43 -18.97 0.79 -7.55
CA PHE A 43 -18.74 2.20 -7.22
C PHE A 43 -19.43 3.04 -8.31
N PRO A 44 -20.16 4.12 -7.96
CA PRO A 44 -20.57 5.11 -8.94
C PRO A 44 -19.32 5.88 -9.40
N ALA A 45 -18.52 5.23 -10.23
CA ALA A 45 -17.29 5.76 -10.78
C ALA A 45 -17.54 6.14 -12.25
N THR A 46 -17.13 7.34 -12.63
CA THR A 46 -17.27 7.81 -14.01
C THR A 46 -16.23 7.10 -14.89
N PRO A 47 -16.62 6.45 -16.00
CA PRO A 47 -15.66 5.86 -16.92
C PRO A 47 -14.75 6.93 -17.53
N VAL A 48 -13.45 6.64 -17.59
CA VAL A 48 -12.47 7.50 -18.27
C VAL A 48 -12.30 7.06 -19.71
N THR A 49 -12.44 8.00 -20.64
CA THR A 49 -12.19 7.75 -22.06
C THR A 49 -10.75 8.12 -22.41
N ALA A 50 -10.10 7.35 -23.30
CA ALA A 50 -8.77 7.69 -23.81
C ALA A 50 -8.75 9.10 -24.42
N GLY A 51 -7.66 9.85 -24.22
CA GLY A 51 -7.52 11.24 -24.68
C GLY A 51 -8.42 12.28 -24.00
N SER A 52 -9.34 11.86 -23.12
CA SER A 52 -10.23 12.78 -22.41
C SER A 52 -9.54 13.49 -21.24
N THR A 53 -10.05 14.65 -20.85
CA THR A 53 -9.72 15.29 -19.57
C THR A 53 -10.91 15.14 -18.62
N THR A 54 -10.66 14.72 -17.39
CA THR A 54 -11.68 14.57 -16.34
C THR A 54 -11.19 15.21 -15.05
N THR A 55 -12.01 16.04 -14.42
CA THR A 55 -11.69 16.64 -13.12
C THR A 55 -12.52 15.96 -12.04
N LEU A 56 -11.85 15.42 -11.02
CA LEU A 56 -12.50 14.89 -9.83
C LEU A 56 -13.01 16.04 -8.98
N THR A 57 -14.28 15.96 -8.58
CA THR A 57 -14.94 16.99 -7.77
C THR A 57 -15.50 16.38 -6.50
N PRO A 58 -15.88 17.18 -5.48
CA PRO A 58 -16.53 16.65 -4.29
C PRO A 58 -17.79 15.82 -4.58
N SER A 59 -18.52 16.11 -5.67
CA SER A 59 -19.70 15.36 -6.12
C SER A 59 -19.38 14.19 -7.04
N ASN A 60 -18.24 14.22 -7.73
CA ASN A 60 -17.74 13.15 -8.59
C ASN A 60 -16.28 12.82 -8.25
N ARG A 61 -16.09 12.10 -7.14
CA ARG A 61 -14.75 11.81 -6.60
C ARG A 61 -14.09 10.58 -7.21
N MET A 62 -14.84 9.79 -7.98
CA MET A 62 -14.39 8.48 -8.43
C MET A 62 -14.46 8.36 -9.94
N VAL A 63 -13.40 7.84 -10.52
CA VAL A 63 -13.33 7.46 -11.91
C VAL A 63 -12.83 6.03 -12.04
N ILE A 64 -13.27 5.34 -13.09
CA ILE A 64 -12.83 3.99 -13.40
C ILE A 64 -12.12 3.99 -14.74
N LEU A 65 -10.93 3.39 -14.75
CA LEU A 65 -10.18 3.16 -15.97
C LEU A 65 -10.68 1.88 -16.63
N SER A 66 -10.72 1.86 -17.96
CA SER A 66 -10.95 0.62 -18.70
C SER A 66 -9.87 -0.43 -18.39
N ARG A 67 -10.16 -1.71 -18.64
CA ARG A 67 -9.15 -2.79 -18.54
C ARG A 67 -7.88 -2.51 -19.33
N VAL A 68 -7.99 -1.89 -20.51
CA VAL A 68 -6.83 -1.53 -21.34
C VAL A 68 -6.00 -0.45 -20.66
N GLN A 69 -6.64 0.63 -20.21
CA GLN A 69 -5.96 1.71 -19.47
C GLN A 69 -5.42 1.27 -18.10
N SER A 70 -5.91 0.15 -17.55
CA SER A 70 -5.48 -0.42 -16.27
C SER A 70 -4.36 -1.46 -16.41
N GLY A 71 -4.15 -2.00 -17.61
CA GLY A 71 -3.23 -3.11 -17.85
C GLY A 71 -2.07 -2.80 -18.78
N VAL A 72 -2.05 -1.62 -19.41
CA VAL A 72 -1.05 -1.27 -20.44
C VAL A 72 -0.31 0.00 -20.06
N GLY A 73 1.00 0.01 -20.28
CA GLY A 73 1.84 1.20 -20.14
C GLY A 73 2.02 1.67 -18.70
N LEU A 74 1.97 2.98 -18.49
CA LEU A 74 2.22 3.62 -17.20
C LEU A 74 1.00 4.44 -16.75
N LEU A 75 0.72 4.38 -15.45
CA LEU A 75 -0.05 5.41 -14.76
C LEU A 75 0.93 6.41 -14.16
N THR A 76 0.92 7.63 -14.65
CA THR A 76 1.77 8.71 -14.15
C THR A 76 0.97 9.60 -13.23
N VAL A 77 1.51 9.94 -12.07
CA VAL A 77 0.92 10.86 -11.11
C VAL A 77 1.91 11.98 -10.83
N GLU A 78 1.50 13.21 -11.04
CA GLU A 78 2.34 14.41 -10.89
C GLU A 78 1.64 15.43 -10.00
N ALA A 79 2.37 15.99 -9.04
CA ALA A 79 1.88 17.12 -8.25
C ALA A 79 2.12 18.43 -9.02
N GLY A 80 1.05 19.20 -9.19
CA GLY A 80 1.08 20.58 -9.62
C GLY A 80 1.83 21.47 -8.62
N ARG A 81 2.15 22.70 -9.03
CA ARG A 81 2.94 23.63 -8.21
C ARG A 81 2.08 24.35 -7.15
N PRO A 82 2.63 24.64 -5.95
CA PRO A 82 3.98 24.29 -5.50
C PRO A 82 4.14 22.77 -5.29
N ALA A 83 5.24 22.21 -5.78
CA ALA A 83 5.42 20.76 -5.90
C ALA A 83 5.42 20.10 -4.52
N ALA A 84 4.31 19.44 -4.17
CA ALA A 84 4.28 18.56 -3.01
C ALA A 84 5.28 17.41 -3.24
N ARG A 85 6.11 17.11 -2.23
CA ARG A 85 6.87 15.85 -2.23
C ARG A 85 5.86 14.71 -2.17
N LEU A 86 5.74 13.98 -3.26
CA LEU A 86 4.82 12.85 -3.36
C LEU A 86 5.47 11.59 -2.78
N GLY A 87 4.70 10.90 -1.94
CA GLY A 87 4.93 9.52 -1.54
C GLY A 87 3.71 8.67 -1.87
N CYS A 88 3.84 7.37 -1.73
CA CYS A 88 2.69 6.47 -1.81
C CYS A 88 2.84 5.27 -0.89
N ALA A 89 1.72 4.73 -0.42
CA ALA A 89 1.67 3.45 0.27
C ALA A 89 0.90 2.46 -0.58
N TYR A 90 1.34 1.21 -0.64
CA TYR A 90 0.76 0.19 -1.49
C TYR A 90 0.55 -1.13 -0.75
N VAL A 91 -0.43 -1.90 -1.22
CA VAL A 91 -0.68 -3.28 -0.84
C VAL A 91 -0.67 -4.12 -2.12
N LEU A 92 0.11 -5.19 -2.12
CA LEU A 92 0.12 -6.18 -3.18
C LEU A 92 -0.98 -7.22 -2.97
N ALA A 93 -1.39 -7.92 -4.03
CA ALA A 93 -2.39 -8.98 -3.99
C ALA A 93 -2.02 -10.12 -2.99
N GLY A 94 -0.73 -10.34 -2.75
CA GLY A 94 -0.23 -11.27 -1.73
C GLY A 94 -0.31 -10.76 -0.29
N GLY A 95 -0.87 -9.57 -0.05
CA GLY A 95 -1.02 -8.95 1.26
C GLY A 95 0.21 -8.21 1.78
N GLN A 96 1.32 -8.22 1.04
CA GLN A 96 2.51 -7.45 1.37
C GLN A 96 2.24 -5.95 1.17
N SER A 97 2.55 -5.15 2.19
CA SER A 97 2.39 -3.70 2.18
C SER A 97 3.72 -2.99 2.42
N SER A 98 3.92 -1.86 1.77
CA SER A 98 5.08 -0.98 2.02
C SER A 98 4.78 0.41 1.46
N ILE A 99 5.79 1.28 1.45
CA ILE A 99 5.69 2.63 0.92
C ILE A 99 6.81 2.92 -0.08
N VAL A 100 6.58 3.92 -0.91
CA VAL A 100 7.60 4.65 -1.67
C VAL A 100 7.60 6.07 -1.09
N CYS A 101 8.74 6.45 -0.52
CA CYS A 101 8.91 7.69 0.22
C CYS A 101 10.30 8.26 -0.07
N HIS A 102 10.35 9.40 -0.78
CA HIS A 102 11.61 10.02 -1.18
C HIS A 102 12.44 10.49 0.02
N SER A 103 11.80 11.00 1.08
CA SER A 103 12.51 11.45 2.29
C SER A 103 13.21 10.29 3.02
N ALA A 104 12.64 9.09 2.94
CA ALA A 104 13.24 7.87 3.50
C ALA A 104 14.20 7.15 2.53
N GLY A 105 14.48 7.73 1.36
CA GLY A 105 15.34 7.13 0.32
C GLY A 105 14.73 5.92 -0.41
N ILE A 106 13.45 5.62 -0.20
CA ILE A 106 12.75 4.51 -0.84
C ILE A 106 12.03 5.03 -2.08
N VAL A 107 12.70 4.93 -3.23
CA VAL A 107 12.22 5.52 -4.50
C VAL A 107 11.63 4.50 -5.48
N SER A 108 11.59 3.22 -5.13
CA SER A 108 11.07 2.17 -5.97
C SER A 108 10.35 1.08 -5.17
N ALA A 109 9.37 0.42 -5.80
CA ALA A 109 8.65 -0.71 -5.22
C ALA A 109 8.20 -1.73 -6.29
N PRO A 110 8.08 -3.04 -5.97
CA PRO A 110 8.59 -3.68 -4.77
C PRO A 110 10.11 -3.52 -4.70
N ARG A 111 10.66 -3.38 -3.49
CA ARG A 111 12.10 -3.11 -3.30
C ARG A 111 12.99 -4.25 -3.76
N THR A 112 12.46 -5.48 -3.70
CA THR A 112 13.12 -6.70 -4.10
C THR A 112 12.63 -7.08 -5.50
N GLY A 113 13.36 -6.65 -6.52
CA GLY A 113 13.05 -7.01 -7.91
C GLY A 113 13.85 -6.22 -8.94
N ARG A 114 14.04 -6.80 -10.12
CA ARG A 114 14.69 -6.12 -11.25
C ARG A 114 13.74 -5.14 -11.97
N ASN A 115 12.44 -5.38 -11.89
CA ASN A 115 11.42 -4.58 -12.58
C ASN A 115 10.52 -3.89 -11.54
N PRO A 116 10.82 -2.65 -11.14
CA PRO A 116 10.00 -1.92 -10.19
C PRO A 116 8.63 -1.61 -10.80
N MET A 117 7.58 -1.93 -10.05
CA MET A 117 6.20 -1.60 -10.39
C MET A 117 5.89 -0.12 -10.13
N ILE A 118 6.48 0.47 -9.08
CA ILE A 118 6.30 1.87 -8.73
C ILE A 118 7.68 2.53 -8.70
N LEU A 119 7.77 3.71 -9.28
CA LEU A 119 8.99 4.54 -9.30
C LEU A 119 8.64 5.97 -8.92
N ALA A 120 9.42 6.55 -8.00
CA ALA A 120 9.35 7.95 -7.60
C ALA A 120 10.52 8.74 -8.20
N ARG A 121 10.22 9.92 -8.75
CA ARG A 121 11.19 10.92 -9.20
C ARG A 121 10.68 12.31 -8.87
N HIS A 122 11.32 12.99 -7.91
CA HIS A 122 10.95 14.35 -7.47
C HIS A 122 9.45 14.52 -7.16
N HIS A 123 8.68 15.11 -8.08
CA HIS A 123 7.25 15.42 -7.98
C HIS A 123 6.36 14.49 -8.83
N LYS A 124 6.93 13.38 -9.29
CA LYS A 124 6.31 12.39 -10.17
C LYS A 124 6.42 10.99 -9.57
N LEU A 125 5.32 10.26 -9.61
CA LEU A 125 5.25 8.82 -9.36
C LEU A 125 4.73 8.12 -10.61
N THR A 126 5.34 7.01 -10.99
CA THR A 126 4.87 6.18 -12.11
C THR A 126 4.57 4.77 -11.62
N VAL A 127 3.46 4.21 -12.07
CA VAL A 127 3.08 2.81 -11.82
C VAL A 127 3.08 2.06 -13.15
N ASP A 128 3.86 0.99 -13.24
CA ASP A 128 3.85 0.04 -14.35
C ASP A 128 2.57 -0.80 -14.31
N LEU A 129 1.70 -0.53 -15.27
CA LEU A 129 0.38 -1.16 -15.37
C LEU A 129 0.45 -2.58 -15.95
N GLY A 130 1.56 -2.97 -16.59
CA GLY A 130 1.79 -4.36 -16.97
C GLY A 130 1.85 -5.29 -15.74
N GLN A 131 2.11 -4.72 -14.56
CA GLN A 131 2.14 -5.42 -13.28
C GLN A 131 0.93 -5.09 -12.38
N SER A 132 -0.09 -4.38 -12.88
CA SER A 132 -1.21 -3.88 -12.06
C SER A 132 -1.99 -4.98 -11.35
N ARG A 133 -2.06 -6.21 -11.90
CA ARG A 133 -2.69 -7.37 -11.23
C ARG A 133 -2.02 -7.75 -9.92
N ARG A 134 -0.76 -7.36 -9.70
CA ARG A 134 -0.06 -7.55 -8.43
C ARG A 134 -0.43 -6.48 -7.41
N LEU A 135 -0.97 -5.34 -7.84
CA LEU A 135 -1.41 -4.25 -6.99
C LEU A 135 -2.85 -4.49 -6.54
N ALA A 136 -3.08 -4.55 -5.23
CA ALA A 136 -4.43 -4.59 -4.66
C ALA A 136 -4.94 -3.17 -4.38
N ARG A 137 -4.08 -2.33 -3.78
CA ARG A 137 -4.43 -0.98 -3.39
C ARG A 137 -3.21 -0.07 -3.34
N LEU A 138 -3.40 1.21 -3.61
CA LEU A 138 -2.39 2.26 -3.55
C LEU A 138 -3.02 3.54 -3.02
N ILE A 139 -2.28 4.33 -2.26
CA ILE A 139 -2.64 5.71 -1.93
C ILE A 139 -1.47 6.62 -2.27
N PHE A 140 -1.77 7.83 -2.74
CA PHE A 140 -0.81 8.90 -2.95
C PHE A 140 -0.96 9.93 -1.86
N TYR A 141 0.15 10.28 -1.22
CA TYR A 141 0.19 11.27 -0.15
C TYR A 141 1.31 12.27 -0.38
N GLY A 142 1.27 13.38 0.34
CA GLY A 142 2.33 14.36 0.37
C GLY A 142 2.11 15.39 1.45
N VAL A 143 3.02 16.36 1.52
CA VAL A 143 2.85 17.50 2.44
C VAL A 143 1.60 18.27 2.03
N ALA A 144 0.76 18.56 3.01
CA ALA A 144 -0.49 19.26 2.82
C ALA A 144 -0.27 20.67 2.24
N GLY A 145 -1.16 21.08 1.35
CA GLY A 145 -1.07 22.34 0.62
C GLY A 145 -2.21 22.52 -0.37
N VAL A 146 -2.11 23.54 -1.21
CA VAL A 146 -3.08 23.84 -2.26
C VAL A 146 -2.45 23.64 -3.63
N GLY A 147 -3.13 22.92 -4.52
CA GLY A 147 -2.65 22.66 -5.88
C GLY A 147 -3.54 21.67 -6.62
N SER A 148 -2.94 20.93 -7.54
CA SER A 148 -3.61 19.85 -8.28
C SER A 148 -2.73 18.62 -8.34
N LEU A 149 -3.34 17.45 -8.38
CA LEU A 149 -2.70 16.20 -8.73
C LEU A 149 -3.16 15.83 -10.14
N VAL A 150 -2.22 15.60 -11.05
CA VAL A 150 -2.52 15.21 -12.42
C VAL A 150 -2.15 13.75 -12.59
N VAL A 151 -3.13 12.94 -12.98
CA VAL A 151 -2.94 11.55 -13.33
C VAL A 151 -3.07 11.37 -14.84
N THR A 152 -2.03 10.84 -15.47
CA THR A 152 -2.01 10.55 -16.90
C THR A 152 -1.97 9.05 -17.12
N THR A 153 -2.89 8.55 -17.95
CA THR A 153 -3.04 7.13 -18.29
C THR A 153 -2.37 6.78 -19.62
N PHE A 154 -2.18 5.49 -19.86
CA PHE A 154 -1.93 4.98 -21.21
C PHE A 154 -3.10 5.31 -22.14
N GLY A 155 -2.82 5.88 -23.30
CA GLY A 155 -3.84 6.46 -24.19
C GLY A 155 -4.16 7.93 -23.90
N GLY A 156 -3.36 8.60 -23.04
CA GLY A 156 -3.34 10.06 -22.93
C GLY A 156 -4.53 10.68 -22.20
N ALA A 157 -5.38 9.89 -21.52
CA ALA A 157 -6.41 10.47 -20.67
C ALA A 157 -5.77 11.14 -19.46
N ARG A 158 -6.29 12.31 -19.09
CA ARG A 158 -5.79 13.17 -18.03
C ARG A 158 -6.85 13.38 -16.96
N ILE A 159 -6.54 12.99 -15.74
CA ILE A 159 -7.45 13.07 -14.59
C ILE A 159 -6.86 14.07 -13.61
N GLU A 160 -7.58 15.14 -13.33
CA GLU A 160 -7.17 16.14 -12.35
C GLU A 160 -7.88 15.91 -11.03
N ALA A 161 -7.16 15.87 -9.93
CA ALA A 161 -7.72 15.92 -8.59
C ALA A 161 -7.28 17.22 -7.91
N PRO A 162 -8.21 18.06 -7.41
CA PRO A 162 -7.82 19.23 -6.62
C PRO A 162 -7.14 18.75 -5.34
N VAL A 163 -5.96 19.30 -5.06
CA VAL A 163 -5.28 19.12 -3.79
C VAL A 163 -5.66 20.31 -2.93
N ALA A 164 -6.53 20.05 -1.96
CA ALA A 164 -6.81 20.97 -0.87
C ALA A 164 -6.47 20.25 0.42
N GLY A 165 -5.71 20.89 1.29
CA GLY A 165 -5.35 20.38 2.60
C GLY A 165 -5.05 21.55 3.53
N PRO A 166 -5.15 21.36 4.85
CA PRO A 166 -4.67 22.37 5.80
C PRO A 166 -3.17 22.61 5.56
N ASN A 167 -2.64 23.79 5.89
CA ASN A 167 -1.26 24.18 5.54
C ASN A 167 -0.14 23.41 6.28
N ALA A 168 -0.45 22.33 7.00
CA ALA A 168 0.50 21.53 7.75
C ALA A 168 0.08 20.05 7.80
N GLY A 169 1.08 19.15 7.83
CA GLY A 169 0.91 17.70 7.94
C GLY A 169 1.00 16.93 6.63
N ILE A 170 0.64 15.65 6.68
CA ILE A 170 0.59 14.73 5.53
C ILE A 170 -0.86 14.52 5.12
N THR A 171 -1.18 14.79 3.86
CA THR A 171 -2.51 14.57 3.28
C THR A 171 -2.45 13.45 2.26
N VAL A 172 -3.45 12.57 2.29
CA VAL A 172 -3.71 11.59 1.24
C VAL A 172 -4.62 12.24 0.20
N PHE A 173 -4.16 12.31 -1.05
CA PHE A 173 -4.86 13.01 -2.13
C PHE A 173 -5.73 12.08 -2.96
N LEU A 174 -5.23 10.86 -3.21
CA LEU A 174 -5.80 9.94 -4.17
C LEU A 174 -5.60 8.50 -3.70
N SER A 175 -6.69 7.73 -3.66
CA SER A 175 -6.67 6.28 -3.52
C SER A 175 -6.85 5.62 -4.88
N VAL A 176 -6.19 4.48 -5.08
CA VAL A 176 -6.36 3.60 -6.23
C VAL A 176 -6.67 2.19 -5.75
N TYR A 177 -7.72 1.61 -6.30
CA TYR A 177 -8.18 0.25 -6.01
C TYR A 177 -8.12 -0.56 -7.29
N ASN A 178 -7.63 -1.80 -7.22
CA ASN A 178 -7.79 -2.75 -8.30
C ASN A 178 -9.07 -3.56 -8.08
N VAL A 179 -10.06 -3.36 -8.96
CA VAL A 179 -11.35 -4.05 -8.94
C VAL A 179 -11.43 -4.89 -10.20
N ASP A 180 -11.24 -6.21 -10.06
CA ASP A 180 -11.31 -7.17 -11.17
C ASP A 180 -10.43 -6.81 -12.40
N GLY A 181 -9.26 -6.21 -12.16
CA GLY A 181 -8.32 -5.78 -13.19
C GLY A 181 -8.56 -4.37 -13.74
N GLU A 182 -9.57 -3.68 -13.25
CA GLU A 182 -9.83 -2.27 -13.55
C GLU A 182 -9.40 -1.40 -12.38
N LEU A 183 -8.66 -0.32 -12.67
CA LEU A 183 -8.24 0.61 -11.64
C LEU A 183 -9.34 1.65 -11.41
N VAL A 184 -9.80 1.73 -10.16
CA VAL A 184 -10.70 2.78 -9.68
C VAL A 184 -9.87 3.80 -8.93
N LEU A 185 -9.92 5.05 -9.38
CA LEU A 185 -9.23 6.17 -8.77
C LEU A 185 -10.26 6.98 -7.97
N ARG A 186 -9.92 7.35 -6.75
CA ARG A 186 -10.79 8.09 -5.84
C ARG A 186 -10.05 9.26 -5.21
N ALA A 187 -10.52 10.48 -5.45
CA ALA A 187 -10.07 11.65 -4.70
C ALA A 187 -10.51 11.53 -3.24
N GLU A 188 -9.57 11.75 -2.33
CA GLU A 188 -9.85 11.69 -0.90
C GLU A 188 -10.12 13.09 -0.34
N PRO A 189 -11.01 13.21 0.67
CA PRO A 189 -11.27 14.49 1.30
C PRO A 189 -9.99 15.04 1.96
N PRO A 190 -9.83 16.37 2.01
CA PRO A 190 -8.76 17.02 2.76
C PRO A 190 -8.72 16.51 4.20
N ASN A 191 -7.70 15.76 4.56
CA ASN A 191 -7.45 15.33 5.93
C ASN A 191 -5.95 15.23 6.14
N ALA A 192 -5.41 16.09 6.99
CA ALA A 192 -3.99 16.04 7.33
C ALA A 192 -3.77 15.19 8.57
N ALA A 193 -2.92 14.20 8.42
CA ALA A 193 -2.31 13.48 9.53
C ALA A 193 -1.05 14.20 9.99
N ALA A 194 -0.69 14.01 11.25
CA ALA A 194 0.56 14.56 11.80
C ALA A 194 1.81 13.97 11.13
N THR A 195 1.77 12.68 10.77
CA THR A 195 2.93 11.89 10.33
C THR A 195 2.57 10.99 9.16
N VAL A 196 3.57 10.48 8.44
CA VAL A 196 3.33 9.53 7.32
C VAL A 196 2.68 8.24 7.84
N ARG A 197 3.12 7.74 8.99
CA ARG A 197 2.52 6.57 9.64
C ARG A 197 1.04 6.77 9.93
N ASN A 198 0.66 7.89 10.55
CA ASN A 198 -0.73 8.18 10.87
C ASN A 198 -1.59 8.29 9.60
N ALA A 199 -1.04 8.86 8.51
CA ALA A 199 -1.72 8.88 7.22
C ALA A 199 -1.92 7.47 6.66
N CYS A 200 -0.92 6.59 6.76
CA CYS A 200 -1.03 5.21 6.29
C CYS A 200 -2.08 4.42 7.11
N ASP A 201 -2.01 4.52 8.44
CA ASP A 201 -2.90 3.81 9.36
C ASP A 201 -4.36 4.25 9.19
N ALA A 202 -4.62 5.56 9.05
CA ALA A 202 -5.96 6.10 8.81
C ALA A 202 -6.63 5.56 7.54
N TYR A 203 -5.81 5.16 6.55
CA TYR A 203 -6.28 4.56 5.31
C TYR A 203 -6.14 3.04 5.30
N GLY A 204 -5.80 2.39 6.42
CA GLY A 204 -5.75 0.92 6.54
C GLY A 204 -4.49 0.28 5.95
N PHE A 205 -3.37 1.01 5.90
CA PHE A 205 -2.04 0.48 5.58
C PHE A 205 -1.25 0.18 6.87
N ASP A 206 -1.88 -0.57 7.77
CA ASP A 206 -1.44 -0.84 9.15
C ASP A 206 -0.37 -1.95 9.29
N ARG A 207 -0.01 -2.60 8.17
CA ARG A 207 0.97 -3.69 8.12
C ARG A 207 2.38 -3.23 7.70
N ILE A 208 2.58 -1.93 7.53
CA ILE A 208 3.90 -1.36 7.27
C ILE A 208 4.69 -1.38 8.59
N SER A 209 5.91 -1.90 8.55
CA SER A 209 6.82 -1.82 9.71
C SER A 209 7.52 -0.47 9.73
N TRP A 210 7.60 0.17 10.89
CA TRP A 210 8.11 1.53 11.06
C TRP A 210 9.32 1.58 11.99
N ARG A 211 10.35 2.32 11.59
CA ARG A 211 11.49 2.66 12.46
C ARG A 211 11.12 3.82 13.38
N ASP A 212 10.46 4.82 12.80
CA ASP A 212 9.90 5.99 13.48
C ASP A 212 8.61 6.45 12.75
N GLU A 213 8.07 7.61 13.12
CA GLU A 213 6.77 8.08 12.62
C GLU A 213 6.74 8.41 11.11
N ASP A 214 7.90 8.67 10.50
CA ASP A 214 8.01 9.06 9.09
C ASP A 214 8.84 8.08 8.25
N ASN A 215 9.62 7.20 8.90
CA ASN A 215 10.54 6.29 8.23
C ASN A 215 10.14 4.82 8.45
N PRO A 216 9.80 4.07 7.38
CA PRO A 216 9.53 2.65 7.46
C PRO A 216 10.82 1.84 7.72
N VAL A 217 10.68 0.65 8.31
CA VAL A 217 11.77 -0.34 8.34
C VAL A 217 12.01 -0.86 6.93
N ALA A 218 13.28 -1.07 6.61
CA ALA A 218 13.70 -1.47 5.28
C ALA A 218 13.37 -2.94 4.96
#